data_AF-A0A5J4RWG2-F1
#
_entry.id   AF-A0A5J4RWG2-F1
#
_cell.length_a   1.000
_cell.length_b   1.000
_cell.length_c   1.000
_cell.angle_alpha   90.00
_cell.angle_beta   90.00
_cell.angle_gamma   90.00
#
_symmetry.space_group_name_H-M   'P 1'
#
loop_
_entity.id
_entity.type
_entity.pdbx_description
1 polymer ?
#
loop_
_entity_poly.entity_id
_entity_poly.type
_entity_poly.pdbx_seq_one_letter_code
_entity_poly.pdbx_strand_id
1 'polypeptide(L)'
;QLNAWIISQQAHAVANGLPVISVNRVGHEPDPSGQTNGILFWGNSFAVGPQGEFLAQASNHSQENLVVEIDLLHSESVRRYWPFLRDRRIEEYGGITKRFID
;
A
#
# COMPACT_ATOMS: atom_id res chain seq x y z
N GLN A 1 -13.13 5.29 1.64
CA GLN A 1 -11.89 5.81 1.01
C GLN A 1 -10.66 5.23 1.69
N LEU A 2 -10.46 5.44 3.00
CA LEU A 2 -9.33 4.88 3.76
C LEU A 2 -9.11 3.37 3.55
N ASN A 3 -10.10 2.54 3.83
CA ASN A 3 -9.95 1.08 3.71
C ASN A 3 -9.58 0.63 2.30
N ALA A 4 -10.08 1.31 1.26
CA ALA A 4 -9.72 1.00 -0.12
C ALA A 4 -8.23 1.30 -0.38
N TRP A 5 -7.73 2.44 0.11
CA TRP A 5 -6.32 2.79 0.02
C TRP A 5 -5.42 1.79 0.75
N ILE A 6 -5.81 1.39 1.97
CA ILE A 6 -5.09 0.37 2.75
C ILE A 6 -5.06 -0.97 1.99
N ILE A 7 -6.23 -1.46 1.56
CA ILE A 7 -6.38 -2.78 0.93
C ILE A 7 -5.59 -2.85 -0.38
N SER A 8 -5.58 -1.79 -1.20
CA SER A 8 -4.80 -1.77 -2.45
C SER A 8 -3.31 -1.96 -2.20
N GLN A 9 -2.75 -1.27 -1.19
CA GLN A 9 -1.35 -1.36 -0.84
C GLN A 9 -1.01 -2.72 -0.18
N GLN A 10 -1.88 -3.26 0.68
CA GLN A 10 -1.73 -4.62 1.20
C GLN A 10 -1.77 -5.67 0.09
N ALA A 11 -2.65 -5.50 -0.90
CA ALA A 11 -2.70 -6.39 -2.05
C ALA A 11 -1.39 -6.38 -2.86
N HIS A 12 -0.71 -5.23 -2.96
CA HIS A 12 0.62 -5.17 -3.57
C HIS A 12 1.67 -5.96 -2.78
N ALA A 13 1.62 -5.91 -1.43
CA ALA A 13 2.50 -6.69 -0.58
C ALA A 13 2.32 -8.20 -0.83
N VAL A 14 1.06 -8.66 -0.76
CA VAL A 14 0.67 -10.07 -0.97
C VAL A 14 1.04 -10.55 -2.37
N ALA A 15 0.67 -9.79 -3.41
CA ALA A 15 0.88 -10.21 -4.81
C ALA A 15 2.36 -10.41 -5.17
N ASN A 16 3.28 -9.76 -4.46
CA ASN A 16 4.71 -9.80 -4.73
C ASN A 16 5.53 -10.52 -3.64
N GLY A 17 4.90 -10.89 -2.52
CA GLY A 17 5.57 -11.40 -1.33
C GLY A 17 6.66 -10.42 -0.85
N LEU A 18 6.30 -9.15 -0.69
CA LEU A 18 7.22 -8.08 -0.27
C LEU A 18 6.58 -7.20 0.81
N PRO A 19 7.34 -6.69 1.79
CA PRO A 19 6.84 -5.67 2.70
C PRO A 19 6.53 -4.36 1.95
N VAL A 20 5.51 -3.64 2.40
CA VAL A 20 5.10 -2.34 1.83
C VAL A 20 4.95 -1.32 2.95
N ILE A 21 5.56 -0.14 2.76
CA ILE A 21 5.41 1.02 3.64
C ILE A 21 4.64 2.09 2.87
N SER A 22 3.55 2.58 3.45
CA SER A 22 2.72 3.65 2.89
C SER A 22 2.72 4.83 3.85
N VAL A 23 3.07 6.02 3.36
CA VAL A 23 3.18 7.23 4.18
C VAL A 23 2.14 8.25 3.72
N ASN A 24 1.48 8.88 4.67
CA ASN A 24 0.49 9.91 4.41
C ASN A 24 0.61 11.04 5.43
N ARG A 25 0.08 12.21 5.05
CA ARG A 25 0.08 13.42 5.85
C ARG A 25 -1.09 13.45 6.83
N VAL A 26 -1.01 14.31 7.83
CA VAL A 26 -2.13 14.67 8.71
C VAL A 26 -2.39 16.18 8.63
N GLY A 27 -3.59 16.58 9.05
CA GLY A 27 -3.96 17.99 9.20
C GLY A 27 -4.78 18.54 8.05
N HIS A 28 -5.33 19.73 8.25
CA HIS A 28 -6.15 20.43 7.28
C HIS A 28 -5.30 21.43 6.49
N GLU A 29 -5.43 21.43 5.17
CA GLU A 29 -4.90 22.46 4.31
C GLU A 29 -6.04 23.24 3.66
N PRO A 30 -6.13 24.56 3.87
CA PRO A 30 -7.14 25.39 3.21
C PRO A 30 -6.84 25.51 1.71
N ASP A 31 -7.91 25.66 0.92
CA ASP A 31 -7.81 25.92 -0.51
C ASP A 31 -7.37 27.38 -0.76
N PRO A 32 -6.22 27.63 -1.40
CA PRO A 32 -5.74 28.99 -1.65
C PRO A 32 -6.67 29.83 -2.54
N SER A 33 -7.50 29.18 -3.36
CA SER A 33 -8.48 29.84 -4.24
C SER A 33 -9.79 30.20 -3.54
N GLY A 34 -10.02 29.66 -2.34
CA GLY A 34 -11.27 29.82 -1.58
C GLY A 34 -12.50 29.17 -2.23
N GLN A 35 -12.35 28.32 -3.25
CA GLN A 35 -13.48 27.69 -3.94
C GLN A 35 -14.01 26.45 -3.20
N THR A 36 -13.16 25.80 -2.41
CA THR A 36 -13.50 24.61 -1.63
C THR A 36 -13.13 24.79 -0.16
N ASN A 37 -13.55 23.85 0.68
CA ASN A 37 -13.18 23.81 2.10
C ASN A 37 -11.74 23.31 2.35
N GLY A 38 -10.91 23.15 1.31
CA GLY A 38 -9.59 22.56 1.44
C GLY A 38 -9.60 21.03 1.60
N ILE A 39 -8.48 20.47 2.06
CA ILE A 39 -8.26 19.03 2.18
C ILE A 39 -7.89 18.68 3.62
N LEU A 40 -8.63 17.74 4.22
CA LEU A 40 -8.23 17.09 5.46
C LEU A 40 -7.42 15.84 5.14
N PHE A 41 -6.12 15.87 5.39
CA PHE A 41 -5.26 14.71 5.30
C PHE A 41 -5.44 13.84 6.54
N TRP A 42 -5.65 12.54 6.31
CA TRP A 42 -6.16 11.59 7.30
C TRP A 42 -5.11 10.61 7.81
N GLY A 43 -3.82 10.89 7.65
CA GLY A 43 -2.74 10.06 8.20
C GLY A 43 -2.87 8.60 7.80
N ASN A 44 -2.87 7.71 8.79
CA ASN A 44 -2.87 6.26 8.59
C ASN A 44 -1.65 5.77 7.80
N SER A 45 -0.48 6.38 8.00
CA SER A 45 0.77 5.77 7.53
C SER A 45 0.88 4.36 8.14
N PHE A 46 1.35 3.38 7.38
CA PHE A 46 1.46 2.01 7.87
C PHE A 46 2.59 1.25 7.18
N ALA A 47 3.02 0.18 7.82
CA ALA A 47 3.90 -0.83 7.26
C ALA A 47 3.22 -2.20 7.35
N VAL A 48 3.22 -2.94 6.25
CA VAL A 48 2.76 -4.33 6.20
C VAL A 48 3.87 -5.25 5.73
N GLY A 49 3.85 -6.48 6.23
CA GLY A 49 4.74 -7.54 5.81
C GLY A 49 4.32 -8.18 4.48
N PRO A 50 5.08 -9.17 4.00
CA PRO A 50 4.88 -9.81 2.71
C PRO A 50 3.58 -10.62 2.57
N GLN A 51 2.85 -10.92 3.65
CA GLN A 51 1.51 -11.52 3.61
C GLN A 51 0.39 -10.49 3.84
N GLY A 52 0.73 -9.20 3.86
CA GLY A 52 -0.21 -8.11 4.11
C GLY A 52 -0.54 -7.92 5.60
N GLU A 53 0.09 -8.65 6.51
CA GLU A 53 -0.03 -8.48 7.95
C GLU A 53 0.51 -7.10 8.37
N PHE A 54 -0.21 -6.41 9.26
CA PHE A 54 0.26 -5.12 9.77
C PHE A 54 1.46 -5.31 10.71
N LEU A 55 2.53 -4.56 10.43
CA LEU A 55 3.70 -4.44 11.30
C LEU A 55 3.62 -3.17 12.15
N ALA A 56 3.05 -2.09 11.60
CA ALA A 56 2.81 -0.84 12.29
C ALA A 56 1.71 -0.02 11.60
N GLN A 57 1.02 0.83 12.36
CA GLN A 57 0.05 1.81 11.84
C GLN A 57 0.09 3.07 12.71
N ALA A 58 0.24 4.23 12.07
CA ALA A 58 0.20 5.55 12.69
C ALA A 58 -1.23 6.06 12.87
N SER A 59 -1.44 7.07 13.72
CA SER A 59 -2.74 7.73 13.84
C SER A 59 -3.22 8.39 12.55
N ASN A 60 -4.49 8.75 12.56
CA ASN A 60 -5.17 9.45 11.49
C ASN A 60 -5.19 10.98 11.65
N HIS A 61 -4.65 11.51 12.76
CA HIS A 61 -4.82 12.92 13.13
C HIS A 61 -3.56 13.59 13.70
N SER A 62 -2.56 12.83 14.16
CA SER A 62 -1.37 13.38 14.80
C SER A 62 -0.12 13.15 13.97
N GLN A 63 0.81 14.09 14.03
CA GLN A 63 2.15 13.89 13.50
C GLN A 63 2.84 12.80 14.32
N GLU A 64 3.41 11.82 13.63
CA GLU A 64 4.09 10.69 14.26
C GLU A 64 5.40 10.37 13.54
N ASN A 65 6.34 9.81 14.29
CA ASN A 65 7.56 9.23 13.78
C ASN A 65 7.61 7.78 14.25
N LEU A 66 7.54 6.84 13.31
CA LEU A 66 7.56 5.40 13.58
C LEU A 66 8.84 4.77 13.05
N VAL A 67 9.46 3.94 13.88
CA VAL A 67 10.55 3.06 13.47
C VAL A 67 9.99 1.65 13.41
N VAL A 68 10.14 0.99 12.27
CA VAL A 68 9.61 -0.36 12.02
C VAL A 68 10.76 -1.27 11.60
N GLU A 69 10.88 -2.41 12.26
CA GLU A 69 11.82 -3.45 11.87
C GLU A 69 11.21 -4.31 10.76
N ILE A 70 11.99 -4.60 9.72
CA ILE A 70 11.55 -5.40 8.58
C ILE A 70 12.54 -6.54 8.37
N ASP A 71 12.06 -7.77 8.57
CA ASP A 71 12.80 -8.96 8.16
C ASP A 71 12.64 -9.21 6.66
N LEU A 72 13.70 -8.92 5.90
CA LEU A 72 13.72 -9.15 4.46
C LEU A 72 13.74 -10.64 4.10
N LEU A 73 14.24 -11.51 4.99
CA LEU A 73 14.30 -12.95 4.75
C LEU A 73 12.92 -13.59 4.79
N HIS A 74 11.95 -13.01 5.49
CA HIS A 74 10.58 -13.53 5.53
C HIS A 74 9.94 -13.61 4.12
N SER A 75 10.28 -12.68 3.22
CA SER A 75 9.79 -12.66 1.84
C SER A 75 10.15 -13.93 1.07
N GLU A 76 11.28 -14.55 1.38
CA GLU A 76 11.75 -15.81 0.80
C GLU A 76 10.78 -16.94 1.12
N SER A 77 10.43 -17.07 2.40
CA SER A 77 9.52 -18.11 2.88
C SER A 77 8.11 -17.94 2.31
N VAL A 78 7.61 -16.69 2.28
CA VAL A 78 6.29 -16.39 1.70
C VAL A 78 6.22 -16.76 0.23
N ARG A 79 7.26 -16.47 -0.56
CA ARG A 79 7.29 -16.85 -1.99
C ARG A 79 7.39 -18.36 -2.22
N ARG A 80 7.90 -19.13 -1.25
CA ARG A 80 7.83 -20.61 -1.29
C ARG A 80 6.42 -21.11 -1.02
N TYR A 81 5.70 -20.49 -0.08
CA TYR A 81 4.32 -20.87 0.26
C TYR A 81 3.35 -20.48 -0.86
N TRP A 82 3.45 -19.24 -1.36
CA TRP A 82 2.62 -18.65 -2.41
C TRP A 82 3.49 -18.23 -3.60
N PRO A 83 3.80 -19.16 -4.52
CA PRO A 83 4.74 -18.93 -5.61
C PRO A 83 4.10 -18.18 -6.79
N PHE A 84 3.43 -17.05 -6.53
CA PHE A 84 2.74 -16.27 -7.57
C PHE A 84 3.64 -15.94 -8.75
N LEU A 85 4.89 -15.54 -8.49
CA LEU A 85 5.86 -15.20 -9.54
C LEU A 85 6.17 -16.37 -10.48
N ARG A 86 6.16 -17.62 -9.97
CA ARG A 86 6.34 -18.85 -10.75
C ARG A 86 5.14 -19.11 -11.65
N ASP A 87 3.94 -18.83 -11.15
CA ASP A 87 2.67 -19.24 -11.77
C ASP A 87 2.03 -18.14 -12.65
N ARG A 88 2.68 -16.98 -12.82
CA ARG A 88 2.20 -15.91 -13.71
C ARG A 88 2.07 -16.42 -15.15
N ARG A 89 0.87 -16.29 -15.72
CA ARG A 89 0.56 -16.50 -17.15
C ARG A 89 1.02 -15.30 -17.99
N ILE A 90 2.33 -15.08 -18.05
CA ILE A 90 2.93 -13.88 -18.67
C ILE A 90 2.57 -13.69 -20.15
N GLU A 91 2.29 -14.77 -20.86
CA GLU A 91 1.85 -14.79 -22.24
C GLU A 91 0.46 -14.16 -22.43
N GLU A 92 -0.38 -14.16 -21.39
CA GLU A 92 -1.72 -13.57 -21.41
C GLU A 92 -1.70 -12.07 -21.06
N TYR A 93 -0.54 -11.51 -20.68
CA TYR A 93 -0.47 -10.14 -20.16
C TYR A 93 -0.42 -9.06 -21.25
N GLY A 94 -0.40 -9.42 -22.54
CA GLY A 94 -0.31 -8.44 -23.62
C GLY A 94 -1.38 -7.33 -23.57
N GLY A 95 -2.59 -7.68 -23.11
CA GLY A 95 -3.73 -6.76 -22.99
C GLY A 95 -3.57 -5.67 -21.92
N ILE A 96 -2.75 -5.85 -20.88
CA ILE A 96 -2.68 -4.90 -19.74
C ILE A 96 -2.13 -3.53 -20.13
N THR A 97 -1.46 -3.43 -21.28
CA THR A 97 -0.93 -2.17 -21.83
C THR A 97 -1.99 -1.35 -22.56
N LYS A 98 -3.16 -1.94 -22.84
CA LYS A 98 -4.27 -1.27 -23.50
C LYS A 98 -5.10 -0.49 -22.48
N ARG A 99 -5.58 0.69 -22.87
CA ARG A 99 -6.49 1.50 -22.03
C ARG A 99 -7.82 0.79 -21.79
N PHE A 100 -8.32 0.09 -22.81
CA PHE A 100 -9.57 -0.66 -22.83
C PHE A 100 -9.49 -1.69 -23.98
N ILE A 101 -10.21 -2.80 -23.88
CA ILE A 101 -10.35 -3.85 -24.91
C ILE A 101 -11.84 -4.07 -25.11
N ASP A 102 -12.30 -3.89 -26.34
CA ASP A 102 -13.70 -4.01 -26.78
C ASP A 102 -14.13 -5.45 -27.10
#